data_AF-A0A2M4AZ99-F1
#
_entry.id   AF-A0A2M4AZ99-F1
#
_cell.length_a   1.000
_cell.length_b   1.000
_cell.length_c   1.000
_cell.angle_alpha   90.00
_cell.angle_beta   90.00
_cell.angle_gamma   90.00
#
_symmetry.space_group_name_H-M   'P 1'
#
loop_
_entity.id
_entity.type
_entity.pdbx_description
1 polymer ?
#
loop_
_entity_poly.entity_id
_entity_poly.type
_entity_poly.pdbx_seq_one_letter_code
_entity_poly.pdbx_strand_id
1 'polypeptide(L)'
;ALGHLTRFTRTSLPKLPLTRHLHRDQTLLAGHSKWQNIRHVKALNDGRKAVLFIKLARQIRLAVQAGGPNPAVNNVLRAAIDEALKKNMPNATIQGILKKCTAQSVELKKYTVEIKALDQVNVICVLYTDRFAQLKMEMATILRKNFALFFDTMHAFDERGFIEAIPPPEVTSDQLDSVCTDHAIETGAEDVEVMDESNRLVRFLCE
;
A
#
# COMPACT_ATOMS: atom_id res chain seq x y z
N ALA A 1 -46.12 -66.01 -5.21
CA ALA A 1 -46.64 -65.80 -3.85
C ALA A 1 -46.38 -64.34 -3.48
N LEU A 2 -47.41 -63.48 -3.53
CA LEU A 2 -48.06 -62.90 -2.33
C LEU A 2 -46.99 -62.27 -1.41
N GLY A 3 -46.73 -60.97 -1.42
CA GLY A 3 -47.66 -59.85 -1.28
C GLY A 3 -47.68 -59.42 0.19
N HIS A 4 -47.25 -58.19 0.51
CA HIS A 4 -47.90 -57.28 1.46
C HIS A 4 -47.07 -56.00 1.68
N LEU A 5 -47.57 -54.90 1.10
CA LEU A 5 -47.22 -53.54 1.49
C LEU A 5 -47.87 -53.27 2.86
N THR A 6 -47.07 -53.02 3.89
CA THR A 6 -47.58 -52.53 5.18
C THR A 6 -47.54 -51.00 5.21
N ARG A 7 -48.72 -50.46 5.55
CA ARG A 7 -49.10 -49.05 5.49
C ARG A 7 -48.49 -48.29 6.67
N PHE A 8 -47.84 -47.17 6.38
CA PHE A 8 -47.38 -46.19 7.37
C PHE A 8 -48.54 -45.77 8.29
N THR A 9 -48.39 -45.97 9.60
CA THR A 9 -49.21 -45.30 10.61
C THR A 9 -48.53 -43.98 10.98
N ARG A 10 -49.23 -42.88 10.70
CA ARG A 10 -48.78 -41.52 10.96
C ARG A 10 -48.92 -41.25 12.46
N THR A 11 -47.84 -41.43 13.23
CA THR A 11 -47.80 -40.99 14.63
C THR A 11 -47.81 -39.46 14.66
N SER A 12 -48.91 -38.88 15.11
CA SER A 12 -49.02 -37.44 15.32
C SER A 12 -48.13 -37.02 16.48
N LEU A 13 -47.03 -36.34 16.18
CA LEU A 13 -46.25 -35.63 17.21
C LEU A 13 -47.10 -34.49 17.79
N PRO A 14 -47.13 -34.31 19.12
CA PRO A 14 -47.80 -33.16 19.72
C PRO A 14 -47.08 -31.88 19.28
N LYS A 15 -47.83 -30.92 18.73
CA LYS A 15 -47.32 -29.57 18.45
C LYS A 15 -47.08 -28.88 19.78
N LEU A 16 -45.82 -28.82 20.22
CA LEU A 16 -45.41 -27.93 21.30
C LEU A 16 -45.69 -26.48 20.87
N PRO A 17 -46.31 -25.64 21.71
CA PRO A 17 -46.48 -24.25 21.39
C PRO A 17 -45.10 -23.60 21.22
N LEU A 18 -44.89 -22.90 20.11
CA LEU A 18 -43.75 -22.00 19.92
C LEU A 18 -43.90 -20.82 20.90
N THR A 19 -43.54 -21.04 22.16
CA THR A 19 -43.33 -19.96 23.12
C THR A 19 -42.07 -19.23 22.68
N ARG A 20 -42.25 -18.07 22.03
CA ARG A 20 -41.16 -17.10 21.86
C ARG A 20 -40.67 -16.71 23.25
N HIS A 21 -39.50 -17.20 23.65
CA HIS A 21 -38.81 -16.67 24.81
C HIS A 21 -38.46 -15.21 24.52
N LEU A 22 -39.19 -14.29 25.14
CA LEU A 22 -38.81 -12.87 25.16
C LEU A 22 -37.52 -12.76 25.98
N HIS A 23 -36.37 -12.72 25.31
CA HIS A 23 -35.13 -12.27 25.94
C HIS A 23 -35.31 -10.79 26.27
N ARG A 24 -35.41 -10.49 27.58
CA ARG A 24 -35.38 -9.14 28.12
C ARG A 24 -33.94 -8.74 28.43
N ASP A 25 -33.03 -9.03 27.51
CA ASP A 25 -31.68 -8.52 27.65
C ASP A 25 -31.76 -7.02 27.35
N GLN A 26 -31.26 -6.21 28.29
CA GLN A 26 -31.29 -4.77 28.14
C GLN A 26 -30.45 -4.47 26.90
N THR A 27 -31.07 -3.97 25.82
CA THR A 27 -30.31 -3.51 24.67
C THR A 27 -29.34 -2.47 25.19
N LEU A 28 -28.05 -2.81 25.31
CA LEU A 28 -26.98 -1.86 25.49
C LEU A 28 -26.94 -1.05 24.20
N LEU A 29 -27.88 -0.11 24.08
CA LEU A 29 -27.88 0.90 23.05
C LEU A 29 -26.49 1.55 23.16
N ALA A 30 -25.73 1.54 22.07
CA ALA A 30 -24.65 2.48 21.88
C ALA A 30 -25.29 3.89 21.92
N GLY A 31 -25.52 4.39 23.13
CA GLY A 31 -26.41 5.50 23.43
C GLY A 31 -25.90 6.80 22.83
N HIS A 32 -26.81 7.60 22.26
CA HIS A 32 -26.71 9.02 21.82
C HIS A 32 -25.46 9.51 21.06
N SER A 33 -24.47 8.66 20.84
CA SER A 33 -23.14 8.96 20.31
C SER A 33 -22.79 8.06 19.11
N LYS A 34 -23.69 7.15 18.71
CA LYS A 34 -23.50 6.28 17.54
C LYS A 34 -23.14 7.09 16.29
N TRP A 35 -23.86 8.17 16.02
CA TRP A 35 -23.55 9.05 14.89
C TRP A 35 -22.20 9.76 15.06
N GLN A 36 -21.87 10.22 16.27
CA GLN A 36 -20.57 10.84 16.57
C GLN A 36 -19.42 9.84 16.31
N ASN A 37 -19.54 8.62 16.82
CA ASN A 37 -18.54 7.55 16.62
C ASN A 37 -18.41 7.17 15.14
N ILE A 38 -19.54 6.97 14.44
CA ILE A 38 -19.53 6.71 12.99
C ILE A 38 -18.86 7.87 12.25
N ARG A 39 -19.15 9.12 12.61
CA ARG A 39 -18.56 10.31 12.00
C ARG A 39 -17.04 10.35 12.20
N HIS A 40 -16.55 10.09 13.41
CA HIS A 40 -15.11 10.08 13.70
C HIS A 40 -14.39 8.96 12.94
N VAL A 41 -14.92 7.74 12.95
CA VAL A 41 -14.36 6.60 12.22
C VAL A 41 -14.36 6.86 10.72
N LYS A 42 -15.48 7.37 10.18
CA LYS A 42 -15.61 7.72 8.77
C LYS A 42 -14.63 8.82 8.36
N ALA A 43 -14.49 9.87 9.17
CA ALA A 43 -13.57 10.97 8.88
C ALA A 43 -12.12 10.50 8.80
N LEU A 44 -11.68 9.63 9.71
CA LEU A 44 -10.33 9.05 9.67
C LEU A 44 -10.12 8.18 8.42
N ASN A 45 -11.10 7.36 8.06
CA ASN A 45 -11.03 6.50 6.87
C ASN A 45 -11.07 7.31 5.57
N ASP A 46 -11.94 8.31 5.48
CA ASP A 46 -12.03 9.21 4.33
C ASP A 46 -10.73 10.02 4.18
N GLY A 47 -10.11 10.44 5.29
CA GLY A 47 -8.79 11.08 5.29
C GLY A 47 -7.68 10.18 4.75
N ARG A 48 -7.60 8.92 5.22
CA ARG A 48 -6.65 7.92 4.70
C ARG A 48 -6.85 7.68 3.20
N LYS A 49 -8.10 7.58 2.75
CA LYS A 49 -8.46 7.40 1.33
C LYS A 49 -8.08 8.61 0.50
N ALA A 50 -8.28 9.83 1.00
CA ALA A 50 -7.88 11.05 0.33
C ALA A 50 -6.35 11.12 0.12
N VAL A 51 -5.56 10.79 1.15
CA VAL A 51 -4.09 10.72 1.03
C VAL A 51 -3.66 9.69 0.00
N LEU A 52 -4.29 8.51 -0.01
CA LEU A 52 -4.01 7.47 -1.01
C LEU A 52 -4.33 7.93 -2.43
N PHE A 53 -5.44 8.64 -2.63
CA PHE A 53 -5.80 9.21 -3.94
C PHE A 53 -4.81 10.29 -4.40
N ILE A 54 -4.27 11.10 -3.49
CA ILE A 54 -3.23 12.08 -3.81
C ILE A 54 -1.95 11.37 -4.27
N LYS A 55 -1.56 10.26 -3.62
CA LYS A 55 -0.39 9.45 -4.02
C LYS A 55 -0.56 8.86 -5.43
N LEU A 56 -1.70 8.22 -5.69
CA LEU A 56 -2.01 7.66 -7.01
C LEU A 56 -2.06 8.74 -8.09
N ALA A 57 -2.66 9.90 -7.79
CA ALA A 57 -2.70 11.01 -8.74
C ALA A 57 -1.29 11.50 -9.08
N ARG A 58 -0.38 11.56 -8.11
CA ARG A 58 1.03 11.91 -8.34
C ARG A 58 1.75 10.86 -9.18
N GLN A 59 1.53 9.57 -8.94
CA GLN A 59 2.10 8.49 -9.76
C GLN A 59 1.64 8.57 -11.22
N ILE A 60 0.34 8.81 -11.46
CA ILE A 60 -0.19 9.02 -12.82
C ILE A 60 0.51 10.22 -13.49
N ARG A 61 0.66 11.35 -12.78
CA ARG A 61 1.34 12.54 -13.33
C ARG A 61 2.80 12.25 -13.71
N LEU A 62 3.54 11.54 -12.86
CA LEU A 62 4.93 11.15 -13.13
C LEU A 62 5.03 10.19 -14.32
N ALA A 63 4.11 9.22 -14.41
CA ALA A 63 4.06 8.29 -15.54
C ALA A 63 3.79 9.02 -16.87
N VAL A 64 2.86 9.99 -16.87
CA VAL A 64 2.58 10.84 -18.04
C VAL A 64 3.81 11.67 -18.42
N GLN A 65 4.54 12.22 -17.45
CA GLN A 65 5.76 12.99 -17.71
C GLN A 65 6.87 12.13 -18.32
N ALA A 66 6.98 10.85 -17.92
CA ALA A 66 8.02 9.94 -18.41
C ALA A 66 7.76 9.39 -19.82
N GLY A 67 6.51 9.10 -20.18
CA GLY A 67 6.18 8.36 -21.41
C GLY A 67 4.99 8.91 -22.19
N GLY A 68 4.52 10.11 -21.87
CA GLY A 68 3.37 10.76 -22.51
C GLY A 68 2.01 10.29 -21.98
N PRO A 69 0.92 10.95 -22.41
CA PRO A 69 -0.42 10.80 -21.85
C PRO A 69 -1.22 9.60 -22.38
N ASN A 70 -0.69 8.84 -23.34
CA ASN A 70 -1.40 7.74 -23.99
C ASN A 70 -1.12 6.39 -23.29
N PRO A 71 -2.11 5.77 -22.61
CA PRO A 71 -1.90 4.50 -21.90
C PRO A 71 -1.62 3.30 -22.81
N ALA A 72 -1.97 3.38 -24.10
CA ALA A 72 -1.71 2.29 -25.05
C ALA A 72 -0.22 2.18 -25.41
N VAL A 73 0.52 3.28 -25.33
CA VAL A 73 1.95 3.36 -25.65
C VAL A 73 2.79 3.34 -24.36
N ASN A 74 2.28 3.92 -23.28
CA ASN A 74 2.98 4.05 -22.02
C ASN A 74 2.55 2.96 -21.01
N ASN A 75 3.36 1.90 -20.92
CA ASN A 75 3.13 0.79 -19.99
C ASN A 75 3.14 1.22 -18.52
N VAL A 76 3.97 2.20 -18.15
CA VAL A 76 4.05 2.72 -16.78
C VAL A 76 2.75 3.43 -16.41
N LEU A 77 2.21 4.22 -17.34
CA LEU A 77 0.92 4.90 -17.16
C LEU A 77 -0.23 3.89 -17.03
N ARG A 78 -0.23 2.85 -17.87
CA ARG A 78 -1.22 1.77 -17.78
C ARG A 78 -1.21 1.11 -16.41
N ALA A 79 -0.03 0.72 -15.92
CA ALA A 79 0.13 0.12 -14.59
C ALA A 79 -0.37 1.06 -13.47
N ALA A 80 -0.06 2.36 -13.54
CA ALA A 80 -0.52 3.34 -12.55
C ALA A 80 -2.05 3.53 -12.58
N ILE A 81 -2.67 3.51 -13.76
CA ILE A 81 -4.14 3.57 -13.91
C ILE A 81 -4.78 2.32 -13.33
N ASP A 82 -4.24 1.14 -13.62
CA ASP A 82 -4.73 -0.13 -13.11
C ASP A 82 -4.64 -0.20 -11.58
N GLU A 83 -3.56 0.31 -11.00
CA GLU A 83 -3.42 0.44 -9.53
C GLU A 83 -4.48 1.38 -8.96
N ALA A 84 -4.72 2.52 -9.60
CA ALA A 84 -5.73 3.48 -9.14
C ALA A 84 -7.15 2.88 -9.18
N LEU A 85 -7.46 2.13 -10.24
CA LEU A 85 -8.73 1.41 -10.37
C LEU A 85 -8.89 0.33 -9.30
N LYS A 86 -7.84 -0.46 -9.03
CA LYS A 86 -7.82 -1.46 -7.93
C LYS A 86 -8.11 -0.83 -6.57
N LYS A 87 -7.74 0.45 -6.36
CA LYS A 87 -8.03 1.21 -5.13
C LYS A 87 -9.37 1.96 -5.17
N ASN A 88 -10.25 1.66 -6.12
CA ASN A 88 -11.56 2.29 -6.29
C ASN A 88 -11.47 3.81 -6.51
N MET A 89 -10.43 4.30 -7.20
CA MET A 89 -10.42 5.69 -7.68
C MET A 89 -11.44 5.83 -8.82
N PRO A 90 -12.35 6.83 -8.77
CA PRO A 90 -13.31 7.04 -9.85
C PRO A 90 -12.64 7.37 -11.19
N ASN A 91 -13.14 6.78 -12.28
CA ASN A 91 -12.66 7.03 -13.64
C ASN A 91 -12.67 8.52 -14.02
N ALA A 92 -13.69 9.26 -13.58
CA ALA A 92 -13.77 10.70 -13.81
C ALA A 92 -12.57 11.47 -13.24
N THR A 93 -12.06 11.04 -12.08
CA THR A 93 -10.87 11.63 -11.43
C THR A 93 -9.62 11.34 -12.25
N ILE A 94 -9.44 10.09 -12.69
CA ILE A 94 -8.30 9.66 -13.52
C ILE A 94 -8.26 10.45 -14.82
N GLN A 95 -9.38 10.51 -15.54
CA GLN A 95 -9.51 11.28 -16.77
C GLN A 95 -9.28 12.78 -16.55
N GLY A 96 -9.73 13.33 -15.41
CA GLY A 96 -9.45 14.71 -15.03
C GLY A 96 -7.96 14.99 -14.84
N ILE A 97 -7.20 14.05 -14.27
CA ILE A 97 -5.74 14.16 -14.11
C ILE A 97 -5.05 14.13 -15.47
N LEU A 98 -5.40 13.16 -16.33
CA LEU A 98 -4.83 13.05 -17.68
C LEU A 98 -5.06 14.31 -18.50
N LYS A 99 -6.30 14.84 -18.50
CA LYS A 99 -6.65 16.09 -19.19
C LYS A 99 -5.85 17.28 -18.68
N LYS A 100 -5.62 17.37 -17.37
CA LYS A 100 -4.78 18.43 -16.78
C LYS A 100 -3.34 18.34 -17.25
N CYS A 101 -2.76 17.13 -17.27
CA CYS A 101 -1.41 16.90 -17.77
C CYS A 101 -1.24 17.24 -19.25
N THR A 102 -2.27 17.00 -20.08
CA THR A 102 -2.23 17.37 -21.50
C THR A 102 -2.43 18.85 -21.75
N ALA A 103 -3.27 19.52 -20.94
CA ALA A 103 -3.60 20.92 -21.12
C ALA A 103 -2.52 21.86 -20.55
N GLN A 104 -1.86 21.45 -19.48
CA GLN A 104 -0.79 22.21 -18.84
C GLN A 104 0.41 21.31 -18.62
N SER A 105 1.55 21.70 -19.19
CA SER A 105 2.83 21.04 -18.95
C SER A 105 3.37 21.43 -17.57
N VAL A 106 2.76 20.88 -16.51
CA VAL A 106 3.23 21.07 -15.13
C VAL A 106 4.14 19.92 -14.75
N GLU A 107 5.43 20.16 -14.92
CA GLU A 107 6.51 19.24 -14.64
C GLU A 107 6.70 19.05 -13.12
N LEU A 108 6.68 17.80 -12.66
CA LEU A 108 7.04 17.45 -11.29
C LEU A 108 8.55 17.16 -11.25
N LYS A 109 9.28 17.92 -10.44
CA LYS A 109 10.73 17.75 -10.27
C LYS A 109 11.03 16.90 -9.04
N LYS A 110 12.00 15.97 -9.13
CA LYS A 110 12.53 15.18 -8.01
C LYS A 110 13.37 16.11 -7.13
N TYR A 111 13.08 16.11 -5.83
CA TYR A 111 13.90 16.74 -4.81
C TYR A 111 14.17 15.73 -3.71
N THR A 112 15.42 15.70 -3.25
CA THR A 112 15.81 14.96 -2.04
C THR A 112 16.03 15.98 -0.94
N VAL A 113 15.39 15.75 0.20
CA VAL A 113 15.51 16.63 1.36
C VAL A 113 15.91 15.81 2.56
N GLU A 114 17.00 16.23 3.18
CA GLU A 114 17.58 15.58 4.34
C GLU A 114 17.14 16.29 5.63
N ILE A 115 16.79 15.48 6.61
CA ILE A 115 16.15 15.91 7.84
C ILE A 115 16.81 15.17 8.99
N LYS A 116 17.09 15.89 10.07
CA LYS A 116 17.46 15.31 11.37
C LYS A 116 16.29 15.47 12.32
N ALA A 117 15.80 14.35 12.85
CA ALA A 117 14.70 14.28 13.81
C ALA A 117 15.21 13.82 15.18
N LEU A 118 14.70 14.44 16.24
CA LEU A 118 15.06 14.13 17.64
C LEU A 118 16.58 14.09 17.89
N ASP A 119 17.33 14.91 17.13
CA ASP A 119 18.78 15.06 17.17
C ASP A 119 19.64 13.80 16.89
N GLN A 120 19.02 12.63 16.64
CA GLN A 120 19.76 11.38 16.42
C GLN A 120 19.26 10.57 15.22
N VAL A 121 18.08 10.88 14.69
CA VAL A 121 17.50 10.12 13.58
C VAL A 121 17.67 10.91 12.29
N ASN A 122 18.50 10.40 11.38
CA ASN A 122 18.60 10.94 10.03
C ASN A 122 17.44 10.39 9.19
N VAL A 123 16.85 11.26 8.36
CA VAL A 123 15.71 10.93 7.50
C VAL A 123 15.95 11.55 6.13
N ILE A 124 15.93 10.70 5.10
CA ILE A 124 15.84 11.14 3.71
C ILE A 124 14.37 11.19 3.28
N CYS A 125 13.98 12.32 2.70
CA CYS A 125 12.67 12.50 2.10
C CYS A 125 12.82 12.80 0.60
N VAL A 126 12.47 11.82 -0.23
CA VAL A 126 12.38 12.00 -1.68
C VAL A 126 10.97 12.44 -2.03
N LEU A 127 10.85 13.57 -2.71
CA LEU A 127 9.56 14.17 -3.05
C LEU A 127 9.55 14.71 -4.48
N TYR A 128 8.34 14.77 -5.05
CA TYR A 128 8.10 15.28 -6.39
C TYR A 128 7.12 16.43 -6.31
N THR A 129 7.54 17.61 -6.76
CA THR A 129 6.72 18.83 -6.68
C THR A 129 7.10 19.82 -7.78
N ASP A 130 6.13 20.63 -8.16
CA ASP A 130 6.27 21.80 -9.05
C ASP A 130 6.57 23.08 -8.24
N ARG A 131 6.30 23.08 -6.93
CA ARG A 131 6.44 24.23 -6.02
C ARG A 131 7.29 23.90 -4.81
N PHE A 132 8.58 23.65 -5.03
CA PHE A 132 9.51 23.25 -3.97
C PHE A 132 9.69 24.29 -2.88
N ALA A 133 9.86 25.57 -3.23
CA ALA A 133 10.11 26.63 -2.24
C ALA A 133 8.95 26.75 -1.23
N GLN A 134 7.70 26.77 -1.73
CA GLN A 134 6.51 26.81 -0.88
C GLN A 134 6.42 25.56 0.00
N LEU A 135 6.58 24.37 -0.60
CA LEU A 135 6.52 23.12 0.15
C LEU A 135 7.61 23.06 1.24
N LYS A 136 8.82 23.51 0.95
CA LYS A 136 9.93 23.54 1.92
C LYS A 136 9.61 24.44 3.12
N MET A 137 8.94 25.57 2.92
CA MET A 137 8.49 26.45 4.02
C MET A 137 7.39 25.81 4.87
N GLU A 138 6.41 25.17 4.22
CA GLU A 138 5.34 24.44 4.91
C GLU A 138 5.94 23.27 5.73
N MET A 139 6.85 22.51 5.12
CA MET A 139 7.60 21.44 5.77
C MET A 139 8.42 21.96 6.96
N ALA A 140 9.13 23.07 6.83
CA ALA A 140 9.91 23.65 7.93
C ALA A 140 9.04 23.89 9.19
N THR A 141 7.79 24.32 8.99
CA THR A 141 6.85 24.55 10.09
C THR A 141 6.43 23.23 10.74
N ILE A 142 6.16 22.19 9.95
CA ILE A 142 5.82 20.85 10.43
C ILE A 142 6.99 20.23 11.18
N LEU A 143 8.19 20.31 10.63
CA LEU A 143 9.40 19.73 11.21
C LEU A 143 9.70 20.34 12.59
N ARG A 144 9.67 21.67 12.71
CA ARG A 144 9.90 22.34 14.02
C ARG A 144 8.89 21.91 15.09
N LYS A 145 7.63 21.72 14.73
CA LYS A 145 6.59 21.23 15.66
C LYS A 145 6.85 19.79 16.14
N ASN A 146 7.63 19.01 15.39
CA ASN A 146 7.94 17.61 15.68
C ASN A 146 9.42 17.43 16.04
N PHE A 147 10.11 18.47 16.52
CA PHE A 147 11.53 18.41 16.92
C PHE A 147 12.44 17.86 15.81
N ALA A 148 12.17 18.26 14.58
CA ALA A 148 12.96 17.93 13.40
C ALA A 148 13.40 19.20 12.67
N LEU A 149 14.52 19.13 11.97
CA LEU A 149 15.11 20.24 11.21
C LEU A 149 15.68 19.72 9.90
N PHE A 150 15.73 20.59 8.88
CA PHE A 150 16.55 20.31 7.71
C PHE A 150 18.01 20.32 8.11
N PHE A 151 18.72 19.27 7.77
CA PHE A 151 20.12 19.08 8.13
C PHE A 151 20.79 18.24 7.05
N ASP A 152 22.02 18.60 6.70
CA ASP A 152 22.84 17.78 5.80
C ASP A 152 23.34 16.58 6.60
N THR A 153 22.94 15.38 6.19
CA THR A 153 23.21 14.14 6.88
C THR A 153 24.61 13.60 6.62
N MET A 154 25.49 14.36 5.94
CA MET A 154 26.92 14.07 5.81
C MET A 154 27.19 12.68 5.23
N HIS A 155 26.45 12.30 4.18
CA HIS A 155 26.57 10.99 3.53
C HIS A 155 26.16 9.80 4.41
N ALA A 156 25.23 10.00 5.35
CA ALA A 156 24.67 8.88 6.13
C ALA A 156 23.83 7.89 5.29
N PHE A 157 23.60 8.17 4.00
CA PHE A 157 22.79 7.36 3.11
C PHE A 157 23.43 7.24 1.74
N ASP A 158 23.39 6.02 1.20
CA ASP A 158 23.75 5.69 -0.18
C ASP A 158 22.50 5.21 -0.93
N GLU A 159 22.30 5.68 -2.16
CA GLU A 159 21.25 5.16 -3.05
C GLU A 159 21.76 3.86 -3.68
N ARG A 160 21.17 2.72 -3.29
CA ARG A 160 21.52 1.39 -3.80
C ARG A 160 20.33 0.74 -4.50
N GLY A 161 20.58 0.05 -5.60
CA GLY A 161 19.62 -0.85 -6.22
C GLY A 161 19.58 -2.18 -5.48
N PHE A 162 18.45 -2.88 -5.52
CA PHE A 162 18.41 -4.26 -5.06
C PHE A 162 17.48 -5.12 -5.91
N ILE A 163 17.85 -6.39 -6.04
CA ILE A 163 17.08 -7.42 -6.72
C ILE A 163 16.73 -8.51 -5.70
N GLU A 164 15.44 -8.76 -5.54
CA GLU A 164 14.96 -9.87 -4.71
C GLU A 164 14.74 -11.11 -5.58
N ALA A 165 15.29 -12.22 -5.15
CA ALA A 165 15.18 -13.51 -5.83
C ALA A 165 14.82 -14.62 -4.84
N ILE A 166 14.14 -15.64 -5.37
CA ILE A 166 13.86 -16.87 -4.66
C ILE A 166 14.72 -17.97 -5.32
N PRO A 167 15.58 -18.65 -4.56
CA PRO A 167 16.44 -19.70 -5.07
C PRO A 167 15.61 -20.92 -5.50
N PRO A 168 16.10 -21.71 -6.48
CA PRO A 168 15.45 -22.95 -6.90
C PRO A 168 15.29 -23.92 -5.72
N PRO A 169 14.25 -24.78 -5.75
CA PRO A 169 13.97 -25.73 -4.66
C PRO A 169 15.10 -26.74 -4.43
N GLU A 170 15.95 -26.97 -5.44
CA GLU A 170 17.10 -27.88 -5.43
C GLU A 170 18.23 -27.42 -4.50
N VAL A 171 18.37 -26.11 -4.28
CA VAL A 171 19.39 -25.56 -3.40
C VAL A 171 18.99 -25.82 -1.96
N THR A 172 19.84 -26.51 -1.20
CA THR A 172 19.63 -26.77 0.23
C THR A 172 19.98 -25.52 1.03
N SER A 173 19.41 -25.34 2.24
CA SER A 173 19.75 -24.23 3.15
C SER A 173 21.26 -24.06 3.32
N ASP A 174 21.95 -25.18 3.50
CA ASP A 174 23.39 -25.22 3.80
C ASP A 174 24.26 -24.81 2.61
N GLN A 175 23.71 -24.82 1.40
CA GLN A 175 24.38 -24.44 0.16
C GLN A 175 23.94 -23.06 -0.35
N LEU A 176 22.93 -22.45 0.28
CA LEU A 176 22.28 -21.25 -0.22
C LEU A 176 23.28 -20.10 -0.33
N ASP A 177 24.03 -19.84 0.74
CA ASP A 177 24.96 -18.72 0.80
C ASP A 177 26.08 -18.85 -0.25
N SER A 178 26.62 -20.05 -0.44
CA SER A 178 27.65 -20.30 -1.45
C SER A 178 27.13 -20.06 -2.86
N VAL A 179 25.98 -20.66 -3.20
CA VAL A 179 25.38 -20.55 -4.54
C VAL A 179 24.98 -19.09 -4.84
N CYS A 180 24.41 -18.39 -3.85
CA CYS A 180 24.07 -16.99 -4.01
C CYS A 180 25.30 -16.10 -4.16
N THR A 181 26.37 -16.35 -3.42
CA THR A 181 27.64 -15.60 -3.54
C THR A 181 28.26 -15.81 -4.93
N ASP A 182 28.27 -17.04 -5.44
CA ASP A 182 28.79 -17.33 -6.78
C ASP A 182 27.99 -16.57 -7.86
N HIS A 183 26.66 -16.60 -7.79
CA HIS A 183 25.82 -15.84 -8.71
C HIS A 183 25.95 -14.33 -8.58
N ALA A 184 26.18 -13.81 -7.37
CA ALA A 184 26.45 -12.39 -7.16
C ALA A 184 27.72 -11.95 -7.88
N ILE A 185 28.79 -12.73 -7.77
CA ILE A 185 30.06 -12.48 -8.46
C ILE A 185 29.86 -12.52 -9.98
N GLU A 186 29.13 -13.53 -10.49
CA GLU A 186 28.85 -13.67 -11.93
C GLU A 186 28.03 -12.49 -12.48
N THR A 187 27.08 -11.98 -11.70
CA THR A 187 26.19 -10.89 -12.11
C THR A 187 26.73 -9.49 -11.79
N GLY A 188 27.80 -9.41 -11.00
CA GLY A 188 28.38 -8.15 -10.55
C GLY A 188 27.57 -7.45 -9.45
N ALA A 189 26.80 -8.20 -8.66
CA ALA A 189 26.18 -7.66 -7.45
C ALA A 189 27.26 -7.36 -6.40
N GLU A 190 27.10 -6.26 -5.67
CA GLU A 190 28.08 -5.80 -4.68
C GLU A 190 27.99 -6.59 -3.38
N ASP A 191 26.78 -6.94 -2.97
CA ASP A 191 26.55 -7.64 -1.70
C ASP A 191 25.28 -8.51 -1.76
N VAL A 192 25.17 -9.48 -0.84
CA VAL A 192 24.07 -10.45 -0.77
C VAL A 192 23.55 -10.54 0.66
N GLU A 193 22.25 -10.28 0.83
CA GLU A 193 21.56 -10.38 2.11
C GLU A 193 20.49 -11.48 2.08
N VAL A 194 20.53 -12.42 3.02
CA VAL A 194 19.45 -13.40 3.23
C VAL A 194 18.43 -12.81 4.20
N MET A 195 17.23 -12.51 3.70
CA MET A 195 16.22 -11.74 4.44
C MET A 195 15.31 -12.60 5.31
N ASP A 196 14.92 -13.78 4.82
CA ASP A 196 13.96 -14.65 5.49
C ASP A 196 14.26 -16.12 5.15
N GLU A 197 14.70 -16.88 6.16
CA GLU A 197 14.97 -18.31 6.04
C GLU A 197 13.70 -19.11 5.69
N SER A 198 12.52 -18.64 6.12
CA SER A 198 11.25 -19.34 5.91
C SER A 198 10.76 -19.19 4.47
N ASN A 199 10.88 -17.98 3.92
CA ASN A 199 10.48 -17.68 2.54
C ASN A 199 11.63 -17.84 1.54
N ARG A 200 12.82 -18.22 2.01
CA ARG A 200 14.06 -18.35 1.22
C ARG A 200 14.33 -17.11 0.36
N LEU A 201 14.08 -15.92 0.91
CA LEU A 201 14.21 -14.67 0.15
C LEU A 201 15.65 -14.16 0.24
N VAL A 202 16.29 -13.97 -0.92
CA VAL A 202 17.65 -13.43 -1.02
C VAL A 202 17.61 -12.11 -1.77
N ARG A 203 18.34 -11.12 -1.26
CA ARG A 203 18.49 -9.79 -1.85
C ARG A 203 19.92 -9.61 -2.34
N PHE A 204 20.05 -9.29 -3.62
CA PHE A 204 21.31 -8.89 -4.24
C PHE A 204 21.35 -7.36 -4.29
N LEU A 205 22.32 -6.75 -3.61
CA LEU A 205 22.56 -5.32 -3.61
C LEU A 205 23.42 -4.95 -4.82
N CYS A 206 23.05 -3.87 -5.50
CA CYS A 206 23.69 -3.37 -6.70
C CYS A 206 23.99 -1.88 -6.55
N GLU A 207 25.02 -1.42 -7.24
CA GLU A 207 25.23 0.02 -7.52
C GLU A 207 24.08 0.63 -8.33
#